data_AF-A0A636BB76-F1
#
_entry.id   AF-A0A636BB76-F1
#
_cell.length_a   1.000
_cell.length_b   1.000
_cell.length_c   1.000
_cell.angle_alpha   90.00
_cell.angle_beta   90.00
_cell.angle_gamma   90.00
#
_symmetry.space_group_name_H-M   'P 1'
#
loop_
_entity.id
_entity.type
_entity.pdbx_description
1 polymer ?
#
loop_
_entity_poly.entity_id
_entity_poly.type
_entity_poly.pdbx_seq_one_letter_code
_entity_poly.pdbx_strand_id
1 'polypeptide(L)'
;IRFNAGVPRAAKRYARLAKACGFCPAEANDIAAINALIQQIELLKQRCVLPSLAVALKEGRSDFSARIPAMVQAALADVTLRTNPRPANAEAIRELLEELL
;
A
#
# COMPACT_ATOMS: atom_id res chain seq x y z
N ILE A 1 -0.41 -2.34 0.13
CA ILE A 1 -0.50 -3.50 1.08
C ILE A 1 0.82 -3.90 1.74
N ARG A 2 1.99 -3.52 1.19
CA ARG A 2 3.31 -3.94 1.70
C ARG A 2 3.54 -3.58 3.17
N PHE A 3 3.21 -2.35 3.60
CA PHE A 3 3.30 -1.95 5.00
C PHE A 3 2.55 -2.89 5.95
N ASN A 4 1.28 -3.20 5.64
CA ASN A 4 0.43 -4.07 6.44
C ASN A 4 0.93 -5.52 6.47
N ALA A 5 1.60 -5.99 5.41
CA ALA A 5 2.19 -7.33 5.36
C ALA A 5 3.31 -7.54 6.39
N GLY A 6 3.83 -6.48 7.03
CA GLY A 6 4.73 -6.60 8.17
C GLY A 6 4.11 -7.25 9.41
N VAL A 7 2.78 -7.39 9.48
CA VAL A 7 2.08 -8.07 10.57
C VAL A 7 1.73 -9.51 10.14
N PRO A 8 2.13 -10.56 10.89
CA PRO A 8 1.96 -11.96 10.47
C PRO A 8 0.52 -12.36 10.12
N ARG A 9 -0.47 -11.84 10.85
CA ARG A 9 -1.89 -12.12 10.58
C ARG A 9 -2.35 -11.53 9.24
N ALA A 10 -1.91 -10.32 8.90
CA ALA A 10 -2.21 -9.69 7.62
C ALA A 10 -1.45 -10.37 6.47
N ALA A 11 -0.17 -10.69 6.68
CA ALA A 11 0.66 -11.44 5.74
C ALA A 11 -0.05 -12.75 5.29
N LYS A 12 -0.48 -13.58 6.26
CA LYS A 12 -1.21 -14.83 5.96
C LYS A 12 -2.50 -14.61 5.17
N ARG A 13 -3.23 -13.52 5.43
CA ARG A 13 -4.46 -13.18 4.70
C ARG A 13 -4.14 -12.76 3.26
N TYR A 14 -3.12 -11.94 3.04
CA TYR A 14 -2.67 -11.55 1.70
C TYR A 14 -2.11 -12.74 0.92
N ALA A 15 -1.32 -13.62 1.55
CA ALA A 15 -0.82 -14.84 0.92
C ALA A 15 -1.97 -15.77 0.50
N ARG A 16 -2.98 -15.96 1.36
CA ARG A 16 -4.18 -16.74 1.01
C ARG A 16 -4.94 -16.12 -0.16
N LEU A 17 -5.08 -14.80 -0.18
CA LEU A 17 -5.72 -14.09 -1.29
C LEU A 17 -4.96 -14.33 -2.61
N ALA A 18 -3.63 -14.21 -2.59
CA ALA A 18 -2.79 -14.45 -3.77
C ALA A 18 -2.99 -15.85 -4.35
N LYS A 19 -2.99 -16.87 -3.48
CA LYS A 19 -3.22 -18.27 -3.86
C LYS A 19 -4.62 -18.50 -4.40
N ALA A 20 -5.65 -17.93 -3.76
CA ALA A 20 -7.04 -18.04 -4.22
C ALA A 20 -7.25 -17.40 -5.60
N CYS A 21 -6.50 -16.34 -5.92
CA CYS A 21 -6.50 -15.71 -7.23
C CYS A 21 -5.62 -16.42 -8.27
N GLY A 22 -4.93 -17.51 -7.90
CA GLY A 22 -4.03 -18.23 -8.82
C GLY A 22 -2.76 -17.46 -9.21
N PHE A 23 -2.34 -16.47 -8.41
CA PHE A 23 -1.19 -15.63 -8.73
C PHE A 23 0.16 -16.29 -8.44
N CYS A 24 0.16 -17.39 -7.69
CA CYS A 24 1.34 -18.19 -7.37
C CYS A 24 0.94 -19.66 -7.19
N PRO A 25 1.90 -20.61 -7.26
CA PRO A 25 1.65 -22.02 -6.92
C PRO A 25 1.11 -22.19 -5.49
N ALA A 26 0.37 -23.28 -5.24
CA ALA A 26 -0.29 -23.53 -3.96
C ALA A 26 0.73 -23.70 -2.80
N GLU A 27 1.88 -24.29 -3.12
CA GLU A 27 3.02 -24.56 -2.27
C GLU A 27 3.92 -23.33 -2.01
N ALA A 28 3.68 -22.20 -2.69
CA ALA A 28 4.46 -20.98 -2.48
C ALA A 28 4.39 -20.53 -1.01
N ASN A 29 5.54 -20.11 -0.46
CA ASN A 29 5.58 -19.53 0.89
C ASN A 29 4.87 -18.16 0.92
N ASP A 30 4.55 -17.68 2.12
CA ASP A 30 3.77 -16.44 2.30
C ASP A 30 4.45 -15.22 1.64
N ILE A 31 5.78 -15.12 1.71
CA ILE A 31 6.53 -13.99 1.13
C ILE A 31 6.39 -13.98 -0.39
N ALA A 32 6.60 -15.14 -1.03
CA ALA A 32 6.45 -15.29 -2.48
C ALA A 32 5.01 -14.99 -2.93
N ALA A 33 4.02 -15.49 -2.20
CA ALA A 33 2.61 -15.24 -2.48
C ALA A 33 2.24 -13.75 -2.36
N ILE A 34 2.72 -13.06 -1.31
CA ILE A 34 2.49 -11.62 -1.13
C ILE A 34 3.15 -10.80 -2.24
N ASN A 35 4.37 -11.15 -2.63
CA ASN A 35 5.07 -10.47 -3.73
C ASN A 35 4.33 -10.66 -5.06
N ALA A 36 3.81 -11.86 -5.33
CA ALA A 36 2.97 -12.13 -6.50
C ALA A 36 1.69 -11.28 -6.49
N LEU A 37 1.02 -11.16 -5.34
CA LEU A 37 -0.15 -10.29 -5.20
C LEU A 37 0.18 -8.82 -5.46
N ILE A 38 1.29 -8.30 -4.92
CA ILE A 38 1.73 -6.92 -5.16
C ILE A 38 2.00 -6.71 -6.66
N GLN A 39 2.70 -7.65 -7.32
CA GLN A 39 2.97 -7.58 -8.75
C GLN A 39 1.67 -7.55 -9.57
N GLN A 40 0.68 -8.36 -9.22
CA GLN A 40 -0.61 -8.37 -9.93
C GLN A 40 -1.40 -7.09 -9.72
N ILE A 41 -1.33 -6.45 -8.54
CA ILE A 41 -1.90 -5.12 -8.31
C ILE A 41 -1.23 -4.08 -9.21
N GLU A 42 0.11 -4.11 -9.34
CA GLU A 42 0.83 -3.17 -10.23
C GLU A 42 0.49 -3.40 -11.71
N LEU A 43 0.41 -4.66 -12.16
CA LEU A 43 -0.04 -4.99 -13.53
C LEU A 43 -1.48 -4.54 -13.78
N LEU A 44 -2.37 -4.69 -12.80
CA LEU A 44 -3.75 -4.20 -12.91
C LEU A 44 -3.79 -2.68 -13.04
N LYS A 45 -3.02 -1.94 -12.24
CA LYS A 45 -2.92 -0.48 -12.34
C LYS A 45 -2.47 -0.05 -13.75
N GLN A 46 -1.48 -0.73 -14.33
CA GLN A 46 -1.01 -0.46 -15.69
C GLN A 46 -2.09 -0.73 -16.75
N ARG A 47 -2.80 -1.86 -16.65
CA ARG A 47 -3.90 -2.20 -17.57
C ARG A 47 -5.07 -1.22 -17.47
N CYS A 48 -5.32 -0.67 -16.29
CA CYS A 48 -6.30 0.38 -16.06
C CYS A 48 -5.78 1.78 -16.41
N VAL A 49 -4.55 1.90 -16.92
CA VAL A 49 -3.92 3.18 -17.28
C VAL A 49 -3.90 4.15 -16.08
N LEU A 50 -3.76 3.62 -14.87
CA LEU A 50 -3.64 4.46 -13.66
C LEU A 50 -2.23 5.05 -13.61
N PRO A 51 -2.08 6.38 -13.69
CA PRO A 51 -0.77 7.02 -13.55
C PRO A 51 -0.23 6.83 -12.13
N SER A 52 1.09 6.87 -11.96
CA SER A 52 1.66 7.09 -10.63
C SER A 52 1.23 8.46 -10.12
N LEU A 53 1.23 8.64 -8.79
CA LEU A 53 0.87 9.92 -8.20
C LEU A 53 1.81 11.03 -8.69
N ALA A 54 3.11 10.74 -8.79
CA ALA A 54 4.12 11.63 -9.36
C ALA A 54 3.79 12.13 -10.79
N VAL A 55 3.23 11.25 -11.64
CA VAL A 55 2.80 11.61 -13.00
C VAL A 55 1.51 12.40 -12.97
N ALA A 56 0.55 12.01 -12.11
CA ALA A 56 -0.73 12.71 -11.96
C ALA A 56 -0.56 14.15 -11.45
N LEU A 57 0.38 14.37 -10.52
CA LEU A 57 0.63 15.67 -9.90
C LEU A 57 1.31 16.68 -10.84
N LYS A 58 2.10 16.24 -11.82
CA LYS A 58 2.90 17.11 -12.70
C LYS A 58 3.72 18.14 -11.90
N GLU A 59 3.37 19.43 -12.01
CA GLU A 59 4.01 20.55 -11.31
C GLU A 59 3.61 20.64 -9.83
N GLY A 60 2.51 19.99 -9.42
CA GLY A 60 1.98 20.00 -8.05
C GLY A 60 2.71 19.13 -7.04
N ARG A 61 3.88 18.56 -7.37
CA ARG A 61 4.65 17.72 -6.43
C ARG A 61 5.10 18.50 -5.20
N SER A 62 5.57 19.74 -5.39
CA SER A 62 6.00 20.60 -4.28
C SER A 62 4.84 20.90 -3.32
N ASP A 63 3.67 21.21 -3.88
CA ASP A 63 2.45 21.48 -3.11
C ASP A 63 1.97 20.24 -2.35
N PHE A 64 2.08 19.06 -2.96
CA PHE A 64 1.78 17.79 -2.28
C PHE A 64 2.72 17.58 -1.10
N SER A 65 4.04 17.68 -1.31
CA SER A 65 5.05 17.53 -0.25
C SER A 65 4.81 18.51 0.91
N ALA A 66 4.50 19.77 0.60
CA ALA A 66 4.21 20.79 1.61
C ALA A 66 2.95 20.47 2.43
N ARG A 67 2.00 19.70 1.89
CA ARG A 67 0.75 19.29 2.57
C ARG A 67 0.88 18.00 3.36
N ILE A 68 1.96 17.22 3.22
CA ILE A 68 2.15 15.95 3.93
C ILE A 68 1.90 16.09 5.45
N PRO A 69 2.41 17.11 6.16
CA PRO A 69 2.15 17.26 7.59
C PRO A 69 0.65 17.35 7.93
N ALA A 70 -0.13 18.09 7.12
CA ALA A 70 -1.57 18.20 7.32
C ALA A 70 -2.30 16.89 6.97
N MET A 71 -1.87 16.18 5.92
CA MET A 71 -2.41 14.88 5.54
C MET A 71 -2.17 13.81 6.61
N VAL A 72 -0.99 13.84 7.25
CA VAL A 72 -0.68 12.95 8.39
C VAL A 72 -1.66 13.18 9.53
N GLN A 73 -1.92 14.43 9.90
CA GLN A 73 -2.89 14.74 10.97
C GLN A 73 -4.31 14.29 10.60
N ALA A 74 -4.73 14.52 9.34
CA ALA A 74 -6.02 14.06 8.86
C ALA A 74 -6.15 12.53 8.92
N ALA A 75 -5.12 11.79 8.50
CA ALA A 75 -5.10 10.33 8.54
C ALA A 75 -5.10 9.78 9.98
N LEU A 76 -4.42 10.44 10.92
CA LEU A 76 -4.43 10.06 12.34
C LEU A 76 -5.80 10.30 13.01
N ALA A 77 -6.52 11.32 12.56
CA ALA A 77 -7.88 11.62 13.05
C ALA A 77 -8.95 10.74 12.40
N ASP A 78 -8.65 10.07 11.28
CA ASP A 78 -9.60 9.25 10.55
C ASP A 78 -9.95 7.96 11.32
N VAL A 79 -11.25 7.72 11.50
CA VAL A 79 -11.75 6.58 12.27
C VAL A 79 -11.42 5.23 11.63
N THR A 80 -11.21 5.19 10.31
CA THR A 80 -10.89 3.95 9.58
C THR A 80 -9.51 3.42 9.93
N LEU A 81 -8.56 4.28 10.34
CA LEU A 81 -7.20 3.88 10.73
C LEU A 81 -7.21 2.84 11.87
N ARG A 82 -8.20 2.91 12.78
CA ARG A 82 -8.38 1.96 13.90
C ARG A 82 -8.59 0.52 13.44
N THR A 83 -9.06 0.32 12.21
CA THR A 83 -9.31 -1.01 11.63
C THR A 83 -8.14 -1.53 10.81
N ASN A 84 -7.09 -0.74 10.61
CA ASN A 84 -5.90 -1.15 9.86
C ASN A 84 -5.14 -2.25 10.65
N PRO A 85 -4.79 -3.39 10.03
CA PRO A 85 -4.21 -4.53 10.76
C PRO A 85 -2.82 -4.25 11.34
N ARG A 86 -2.13 -3.21 10.85
CA ARG A 86 -0.88 -2.70 11.43
C ARG A 86 -1.12 -1.27 11.91
N PRO A 87 -1.00 -0.97 13.21
CA PRO A 87 -1.03 0.40 13.68
C PRO A 87 0.00 1.26 12.93
N ALA A 88 -0.43 2.39 12.39
CA ALA A 88 0.45 3.36 11.74
C ALA A 88 0.52 4.62 12.59
N ASN A 89 1.73 5.00 12.99
CA ASN A 89 1.98 6.27 13.67
C ASN A 89 2.21 7.39 12.63
N ALA A 90 2.39 8.62 13.11
CA ALA A 90 2.62 9.79 12.25
C ALA A 90 3.78 9.57 11.26
N GLU A 91 4.87 8.99 11.75
CA GLU A 91 6.08 8.73 10.96
C GLU A 91 5.81 7.73 9.83
N ALA A 92 5.20 6.58 10.15
CA ALA A 92 4.87 5.58 9.14
C ALA A 92 3.90 6.12 8.07
N ILE A 93 2.93 6.96 8.46
CA ILE A 93 2.01 7.59 7.50
C ILE A 93 2.77 8.58 6.62
N ARG A 94 3.69 9.37 7.20
CA ARG A 94 4.55 10.29 6.45
C ARG A 94 5.39 9.55 5.42
N GLU A 95 6.14 8.52 5.83
CA GLU A 95 6.97 7.70 4.94
C GLU A 95 6.12 7.11 3.80
N LEU A 96 4.92 6.59 4.10
CA LEU A 96 4.02 6.06 3.08
C LEU A 96 3.52 7.11 2.09
N LEU A 97 3.34 8.37 2.51
CA LEU A 97 2.96 9.47 1.61
C LEU A 97 4.14 9.95 0.78
N GLU A 98 5.34 9.98 1.36
CA GLU A 98 6.58 10.33 0.68
C GLU A 98 6.95 9.27 -0.39
N GLU A 99 6.72 7.98 -0.12
CA GLU A 99 6.91 6.87 -1.08
C GLU A 99 6.01 6.95 -2.34
N LEU A 100 4.96 7.78 -2.34
CA LEU A 100 4.07 7.92 -3.50
C LEU A 100 4.61 8.91 -4.55
N LEU A 101 5.57 9.77 -4.18
CA LEU A 101 6.18 10.80 -5.04
C LEU A 101 7.29 10.24 -5.94
#